data_AF-A0A2V7XLU8-F1
#
_entry.id   AF-A0A2V7XLU8-F1
#
_cell.length_a   1.000
_cell.length_b   1.000
_cell.length_c   1.000
_cell.angle_alpha   90.00
_cell.angle_beta   90.00
_cell.angle_gamma   90.00
#
_symmetry.space_group_name_H-M   'P 1'
#
loop_
_entity.id
_entity.type
_entity.pdbx_description
1 polymer ?
#
loop_
_entity_poly.entity_id
_entity_poly.type
_entity_poly.pdbx_seq_one_letter_code
_entity_poly.pdbx_strand_id
1 'polypeptide(L)'
;MPFRGDDMTEPRRPEHDSQAGFALILALLALMLLTFLGLALATSTSTELRIATNYRWQQQALYNAEAGIEAGRSLLRGMNFETILAPARAATWVGDGPVTPNAAGGSAVAPNARNDQWGNPSRNFEGWPCDLRGNGMGYGVVLDDGGTNAPYQYKSTIFGQTLNGAFTLWVRRPVLPSLANANFSDYGVDNDHLLLVSEGVAPYNGEAMSNARVAGNAAVQVIEILLSRAGSGGSVCGTRTGQAGQGPEGAGFSACDPITGAGVTAALGAAVTGTGADTGVK
;
A
#
# COMPACT_ATOMS: atom_id res chain seq x y z
N MET A 1 97.59 53.42 30.32
CA MET A 1 96.96 53.01 29.04
C MET A 1 95.74 52.14 29.35
N PRO A 2 94.66 52.24 28.56
CA PRO A 2 93.26 52.08 29.00
C PRO A 2 92.54 50.86 28.40
N PHE A 3 91.41 50.42 28.99
CA PHE A 3 90.32 49.62 28.37
C PHE A 3 89.14 49.68 29.36
N ARG A 4 88.00 50.37 29.14
CA ARG A 4 86.89 50.24 28.15
C ARG A 4 86.04 48.98 28.36
N GLY A 5 84.73 49.19 28.62
CA GLY A 5 83.67 48.18 28.83
C GLY A 5 83.17 48.20 30.28
N ASP A 6 81.90 48.18 30.65
CA ASP A 6 80.72 47.71 29.91
C ASP A 6 79.42 48.37 30.40
N ASP A 7 78.62 48.73 29.40
CA ASP A 7 77.17 48.52 29.28
C ASP A 7 76.36 48.26 30.56
N MET A 8 75.62 49.29 31.01
CA MET A 8 74.56 49.14 32.00
C MET A 8 73.29 48.60 31.30
N THR A 9 73.22 47.29 31.09
CA THR A 9 71.96 46.63 30.74
C THR A 9 71.07 46.59 31.98
N GLU A 10 70.06 47.45 32.00
CA GLU A 10 69.00 47.49 32.99
C GLU A 10 68.22 46.16 32.99
N PRO A 11 68.04 45.48 34.14
CA PRO A 11 67.30 44.23 34.19
C PRO A 11 65.80 44.54 34.10
N ARG A 12 65.20 44.31 32.92
CA ARG A 12 63.75 44.25 32.77
C ARG A 12 63.21 43.12 33.65
N ARG A 13 62.49 43.48 34.71
CA ARG A 13 61.73 42.53 35.52
C ARG A 13 60.70 41.81 34.63
N PRO A 14 60.60 40.48 34.68
CA PRO A 14 59.52 39.77 34.03
C PRO A 14 58.23 40.08 34.78
N GLU A 15 57.32 40.77 34.10
CA GLU A 15 55.95 41.02 34.57
C GLU A 15 55.24 39.65 34.64
N HIS A 16 54.83 39.25 35.84
CA HIS A 16 54.27 37.93 36.10
C HIS A 16 52.84 37.85 35.54
N ASP A 17 52.67 37.09 34.45
CA ASP A 17 51.48 36.89 33.63
C ASP A 17 50.22 36.46 34.42
N SER A 18 49.51 37.41 35.01
CA SER A 18 48.18 37.20 35.58
C SER A 18 47.09 36.95 34.52
N GLN A 19 47.43 37.05 33.23
CA GLN A 19 46.51 36.83 32.10
C GLN A 19 46.38 35.35 31.70
N ALA A 20 47.29 34.47 32.13
CA ALA A 20 47.30 33.06 31.73
C ALA A 20 46.07 32.26 32.18
N GLY A 21 45.51 32.57 33.36
CA GLY A 21 44.31 31.89 33.89
C GLY A 21 43.02 32.26 33.13
N PHE A 22 42.91 33.51 32.67
CA PHE A 22 41.75 33.98 31.91
C PHE A 22 41.69 33.35 30.51
N ALA A 23 42.85 33.18 29.85
CA ALA A 23 42.94 32.51 28.55
C ALA A 23 42.41 31.07 28.60
N LEU A 24 42.67 30.33 29.67
CA LEU A 24 42.16 28.96 29.85
C LEU A 24 40.62 28.94 29.95
N ILE A 25 40.04 29.87 30.70
CA ILE A 25 38.57 29.97 30.85
C ILE A 25 37.92 30.28 29.49
N LEU A 26 38.48 31.22 28.72
CA LEU A 26 38.00 31.51 27.37
C LEU A 26 38.13 30.31 26.43
N ALA A 27 39.24 29.57 26.49
CA ALA A 27 39.44 28.37 25.70
C ALA A 27 38.41 27.27 26.03
N LEU A 28 38.12 27.06 27.32
CA LEU A 28 37.10 26.10 27.75
C LEU A 28 35.69 26.51 27.35
N LEU A 29 35.35 27.79 27.46
CA LEU A 29 34.06 28.32 27.01
C LEU A 29 33.90 28.19 25.49
N ALA A 30 34.95 28.49 24.72
CA ALA A 30 34.95 28.31 23.28
C ALA A 30 34.81 26.83 22.89
N LEU A 31 35.52 25.92 23.57
CA LEU A 31 35.43 24.48 23.33
C LEU A 31 34.04 23.94 23.68
N MET A 32 33.45 24.38 24.78
CA MET A 32 32.09 24.02 25.18
C MET A 32 31.07 24.49 24.12
N LEU A 33 31.19 25.73 23.64
CA LEU A 33 30.33 26.28 22.61
C LEU A 33 30.46 25.49 21.29
N LEU A 34 31.70 25.23 20.85
CA LEU A 34 31.95 24.41 19.65
C LEU A 34 31.41 22.98 19.80
N THR A 35 31.48 22.39 21.00
CA THR A 35 30.92 21.06 21.27
C THR A 35 29.40 21.06 21.15
N PHE A 36 28.72 22.08 21.69
CA PHE A 36 27.26 22.21 21.54
C PHE A 36 26.85 22.44 20.09
N LEU A 37 27.57 23.27 19.33
CA LEU A 37 27.29 23.42 17.89
C LEU A 37 27.51 22.12 17.14
N GLY A 38 28.61 21.41 17.41
CA GLY A 38 28.89 20.11 16.79
C GLY A 38 27.80 19.08 17.10
N LEU A 39 27.35 19.01 18.35
CA LEU A 39 26.27 18.12 18.76
C LEU A 39 24.94 18.52 18.12
N ALA A 40 24.59 19.80 18.10
CA ALA A 40 23.36 20.29 17.47
C ALA A 40 23.32 19.95 15.98
N LEU A 41 24.42 20.19 15.25
CA LEU A 41 24.54 19.82 13.83
C LEU A 41 24.40 18.31 13.64
N ALA A 42 25.09 17.49 14.45
CA ALA A 42 24.99 16.04 14.37
C ALA A 42 23.55 15.54 14.62
N THR A 43 22.83 16.13 15.59
CA THR A 43 21.43 15.78 15.86
C THR A 43 20.49 16.23 14.75
N SER A 44 20.74 17.38 14.12
CA SER A 44 19.97 17.85 12.97
C SER A 44 20.11 16.90 11.80
N THR A 45 21.34 16.57 11.41
CA THR A 45 21.61 15.63 10.30
C THR A 45 21.03 14.24 10.58
N SER A 46 21.16 13.73 11.81
CA SER A 46 20.57 12.44 12.20
C SER A 46 19.04 12.45 12.05
N THR A 47 18.39 13.56 12.40
CA THR A 47 16.94 13.73 12.27
C THR A 47 16.52 13.80 10.81
N GLU A 48 17.23 14.57 9.98
CA GLU A 48 16.98 14.68 8.54
C GLU A 48 17.12 13.32 7.84
N LEU A 49 18.15 12.54 8.16
CA LEU A 49 18.33 11.19 7.61
C LEU A 49 17.18 10.25 7.98
N ARG A 50 16.68 10.33 9.22
CA ARG A 50 15.50 9.56 9.65
C ARG A 50 14.25 9.96 8.89
N ILE A 51 14.01 11.26 8.73
CA ILE A 51 12.87 11.77 7.96
C ILE A 51 12.96 11.30 6.50
N ALA A 52 14.13 11.45 5.86
CA ALA A 52 14.34 11.04 4.48
C ALA A 52 14.14 9.52 4.28
N THR A 53 14.60 8.71 5.22
CA THR A 53 14.43 7.26 5.18
C THR A 53 12.95 6.87 5.32
N ASN A 54 12.24 7.47 6.28
CA ASN A 54 10.81 7.24 6.46
C ASN A 54 10.00 7.66 5.23
N TYR A 55 10.32 8.82 4.66
CA TYR A 55 9.66 9.33 3.45
C TYR A 55 9.88 8.39 2.26
N ARG A 56 11.11 7.90 2.07
CA ARG A 56 11.42 6.91 1.03
C ARG A 56 10.63 5.61 1.21
N TRP A 57 10.55 5.08 2.44
CA TRP A 57 9.78 3.88 2.72
C TRP A 57 8.28 4.08 2.52
N GLN A 58 7.73 5.25 2.88
CA GLN A 58 6.32 5.56 2.63
C GLN A 58 5.98 5.58 1.14
N GLN A 59 6.80 6.22 0.30
CA GLN A 59 6.60 6.18 -1.16
C GLN A 59 6.69 4.77 -1.70
N GLN A 60 7.66 3.99 -1.21
CA GLN A 60 7.84 2.61 -1.64
C GLN A 60 6.67 1.72 -1.26
N ALA A 61 6.14 1.86 -0.04
CA ALA A 61 4.92 1.20 0.39
C ALA A 61 3.72 1.59 -0.48
N LEU A 62 3.60 2.87 -0.86
CA LEU A 62 2.55 3.33 -1.78
C LEU A 62 2.66 2.65 -3.15
N TYR A 63 3.86 2.66 -3.76
CA TYR A 63 4.07 2.00 -5.05
C TYR A 63 3.82 0.49 -5.00
N ASN A 64 4.14 -0.16 -3.88
CA ASN A 64 3.82 -1.58 -3.68
C ASN A 64 2.30 -1.79 -3.57
N ALA A 65 1.57 -0.89 -2.90
CA ALA A 65 0.12 -0.95 -2.81
C ALA A 65 -0.53 -0.78 -4.19
N GLU A 66 -0.08 0.21 -4.97
CA GLU A 66 -0.53 0.44 -6.36
C GLU A 66 -0.22 -0.76 -7.27
N ALA A 67 0.99 -1.31 -7.17
CA ALA A 67 1.34 -2.54 -7.90
C ALA A 67 0.43 -3.70 -7.51
N GLY A 68 0.12 -3.84 -6.22
CA GLY A 68 -0.83 -4.83 -5.72
C GLY A 68 -2.25 -4.63 -6.29
N ILE A 69 -2.73 -3.38 -6.41
CA ILE A 69 -4.02 -3.09 -7.04
C ILE A 69 -4.04 -3.54 -8.50
N GLU A 70 -3.00 -3.23 -9.28
CA GLU A 70 -2.93 -3.65 -10.69
C GLU A 70 -2.79 -5.17 -10.82
N ALA A 71 -2.02 -5.83 -9.93
CA ALA A 71 -1.97 -7.28 -9.81
C ALA A 71 -3.37 -7.85 -9.57
N GLY A 72 -4.03 -7.38 -8.51
CA GLY A 72 -5.33 -7.84 -8.07
C GLY A 72 -6.37 -7.65 -9.15
N ARG A 73 -6.38 -6.49 -9.82
CA ARG A 73 -7.25 -6.24 -10.97
C ARG A 73 -7.01 -7.23 -12.10
N SER A 74 -5.76 -7.51 -12.47
CA SER A 74 -5.45 -8.48 -13.52
C SER A 74 -5.86 -9.90 -13.13
N LEU A 75 -5.63 -10.29 -11.88
CA LEU A 75 -6.00 -11.59 -11.32
C LEU A 75 -7.52 -11.77 -11.33
N LEU A 76 -8.24 -10.78 -10.82
CA LEU A 76 -9.70 -10.80 -10.68
C LEU A 76 -10.46 -10.82 -12.00
N ARG A 77 -9.87 -10.34 -13.11
CA ARG A 77 -10.51 -10.40 -14.43
C ARG A 77 -10.92 -11.81 -14.86
N GLY A 78 -10.18 -12.83 -14.44
CA GLY A 78 -10.44 -14.23 -14.79
C GLY A 78 -11.15 -15.04 -13.69
N MET A 79 -11.42 -14.45 -12.53
CA MET A 79 -11.90 -15.18 -11.35
C MET A 79 -13.41 -15.05 -11.17
N ASN A 80 -14.04 -16.12 -10.65
CA ASN A 80 -15.41 -16.02 -10.15
C ASN A 80 -15.38 -15.49 -8.70
N PHE A 81 -15.91 -14.27 -8.50
CA PHE A 81 -15.89 -13.63 -7.17
C PHE A 81 -16.63 -14.44 -6.10
N GLU A 82 -17.60 -15.28 -6.46
CA GLU A 82 -18.28 -16.16 -5.53
C GLU A 82 -17.33 -17.10 -4.77
N THR A 83 -16.24 -17.52 -5.43
CA THR A 83 -15.27 -18.47 -4.86
C THR A 83 -14.26 -17.83 -3.91
N ILE A 84 -14.09 -16.51 -3.98
CA ILE A 84 -13.07 -15.76 -3.23
C ILE A 84 -13.68 -14.80 -2.19
N LEU A 85 -14.96 -14.43 -2.33
CA LEU A 85 -15.67 -13.58 -1.38
C LEU A 85 -16.28 -14.43 -0.27
N ALA A 86 -16.22 -13.92 0.97
CA ALA A 86 -17.07 -14.42 2.03
C ALA A 86 -18.56 -14.43 1.58
N PRO A 87 -19.36 -15.44 1.95
CA PRO A 87 -20.78 -15.47 1.61
C PRO A 87 -21.50 -14.20 2.09
N ALA A 88 -22.47 -13.72 1.30
CA ALA A 88 -23.28 -12.57 1.69
C ALA A 88 -24.09 -12.92 2.95
N ARG A 89 -24.13 -12.00 3.91
CA ARG A 89 -24.82 -12.21 5.17
C ARG A 89 -26.32 -12.01 4.98
N ALA A 90 -27.11 -13.00 5.40
CA ALA A 90 -28.55 -13.01 5.20
C ALA A 90 -29.31 -11.97 6.05
N ALA A 91 -28.74 -11.55 7.18
CA ALA A 91 -29.36 -10.58 8.09
C ALA A 91 -28.81 -9.17 7.85
N THR A 92 -29.68 -8.17 8.00
CA THR A 92 -29.23 -6.78 8.20
C THR A 92 -28.68 -6.61 9.62
N TRP A 93 -27.73 -5.70 9.83
CA TRP A 93 -27.15 -5.41 11.14
C TRP A 93 -27.11 -3.91 11.40
N VAL A 94 -27.09 -3.52 12.67
CA VAL A 94 -26.89 -2.12 13.06
C VAL A 94 -25.38 -1.87 13.23
N GLY A 95 -24.89 -0.73 12.75
CA GLY A 95 -23.48 -0.35 12.89
C GLY A 95 -23.14 0.20 14.27
N ASP A 96 -23.33 -0.61 15.31
CA ASP A 96 -23.23 -0.21 16.72
C ASP A 96 -21.83 -0.44 17.33
N GLY A 97 -20.86 -0.91 16.55
CA GLY A 97 -19.50 -1.14 17.03
C GLY A 97 -18.81 -2.30 16.33
N PRO A 98 -17.54 -2.57 16.70
CA PRO A 98 -16.79 -3.68 16.12
C PRO A 98 -17.37 -5.00 16.58
N VAL A 99 -17.59 -5.91 15.64
CA VAL A 99 -18.05 -7.28 15.90
C VAL A 99 -16.88 -8.23 15.63
N THR A 100 -16.66 -9.18 16.54
CA THR A 100 -15.65 -10.22 16.35
C THR A 100 -15.98 -11.07 15.12
N PRO A 101 -15.03 -11.24 14.17
CA PRO A 101 -15.22 -12.14 13.04
C PRO A 101 -15.51 -13.55 13.56
N ASN A 102 -16.43 -14.26 12.92
CA ASN A 102 -16.79 -15.65 13.23
C ASN A 102 -17.47 -15.88 14.60
N ALA A 103 -17.94 -14.83 15.28
CA ALA A 103 -18.83 -14.94 16.44
C ALA A 103 -20.31 -15.07 16.00
N ALA A 104 -21.21 -15.48 16.89
CA ALA A 104 -22.65 -15.49 16.60
C ALA A 104 -23.11 -14.06 16.24
N GLY A 105 -23.50 -13.84 14.97
CA GLY A 105 -23.81 -12.53 14.39
C GLY A 105 -22.70 -11.94 13.50
N GLY A 106 -21.45 -12.36 13.68
CA GLY A 106 -20.31 -12.09 12.82
C GLY A 106 -20.13 -13.19 11.78
N SER A 107 -21.07 -13.30 10.83
CA SER A 107 -21.13 -14.37 9.82
C SER A 107 -20.01 -14.36 8.75
N ALA A 108 -18.91 -13.63 8.99
CA ALA A 108 -17.81 -13.51 8.07
C ALA A 108 -16.89 -14.75 8.15
N VAL A 109 -16.98 -15.61 7.13
CA VAL A 109 -16.12 -16.80 6.99
C VAL A 109 -15.30 -16.67 5.71
N ALA A 110 -14.00 -16.86 5.82
CA ALA A 110 -13.12 -16.87 4.66
C ALA A 110 -13.36 -18.15 3.84
N PRO A 111 -13.63 -18.06 2.52
CA PRO A 111 -13.84 -19.24 1.69
C PRO A 111 -12.62 -20.16 1.68
N ASN A 112 -11.44 -19.56 1.63
CA ASN A 112 -10.15 -20.23 1.75
C ASN A 112 -9.37 -19.62 2.92
N ALA A 113 -8.82 -20.47 3.78
CA ALA A 113 -8.00 -20.08 4.92
C ALA A 113 -6.70 -20.89 4.92
N ARG A 114 -5.91 -20.75 3.85
CA ARG A 114 -4.61 -21.40 3.72
C ARG A 114 -3.52 -20.53 4.34
N ASN A 115 -2.48 -21.19 4.82
CA ASN A 115 -1.30 -20.49 5.28
C ASN A 115 -0.54 -19.88 4.09
N ASP A 116 0.18 -18.79 4.32
CA ASP A 116 1.08 -18.22 3.33
C ASP A 116 2.28 -19.14 3.07
N GLN A 117 3.16 -18.71 2.16
CA GLN A 117 4.35 -19.48 1.75
C GLN A 117 5.37 -19.73 2.87
N TRP A 118 5.19 -19.09 4.04
CA TRP A 118 6.03 -19.28 5.23
C TRP A 118 5.29 -20.01 6.36
N GLY A 119 4.07 -20.50 6.09
CA GLY A 119 3.28 -21.24 7.06
C GLY A 119 2.52 -20.35 8.06
N ASN A 120 2.47 -19.04 7.86
CA ASN A 120 1.66 -18.16 8.73
C ASN A 120 0.19 -18.23 8.33
N PRO A 121 -0.76 -18.14 9.28
CA PRO A 121 -2.16 -18.03 8.95
C PRO A 121 -2.43 -16.77 8.12
N SER A 122 -3.37 -16.87 7.18
CA SER A 122 -3.86 -15.73 6.41
C SER A 122 -4.42 -14.64 7.35
N ARG A 123 -4.07 -13.38 7.11
CA ARG A 123 -4.55 -12.18 7.82
C ARG A 123 -6.00 -11.83 7.46
N ASN A 124 -6.89 -12.82 7.50
CA ASN A 124 -8.31 -12.62 7.23
C ASN A 124 -8.91 -11.70 8.30
N PHE A 125 -9.76 -10.79 7.86
CA PHE A 125 -10.46 -9.80 8.68
C PHE A 125 -9.52 -8.86 9.43
N GLU A 126 -8.33 -8.60 8.87
CA GLU A 126 -7.40 -7.61 9.40
C GLU A 126 -8.12 -6.26 9.62
N GLY A 127 -7.89 -5.64 10.78
CA GLY A 127 -8.51 -4.36 11.11
C GLY A 127 -9.98 -4.43 11.54
N TRP A 128 -10.56 -5.63 11.74
CA TRP A 128 -11.95 -5.77 12.23
C TRP A 128 -12.28 -4.97 13.51
N PRO A 129 -11.39 -4.74 14.50
CA PRO A 129 -11.73 -3.96 15.69
C PRO A 129 -12.02 -2.48 15.39
N CYS A 130 -11.58 -2.00 14.23
CA CYS A 130 -11.82 -0.63 13.75
C CYS A 130 -13.00 -0.55 12.78
N ASP A 131 -13.58 -1.68 12.38
CA ASP A 131 -14.67 -1.76 11.41
C ASP A 131 -16.04 -1.73 12.11
N LEU A 132 -16.51 -0.51 12.38
CA LEU A 132 -17.77 -0.28 13.09
C LEU A 132 -19.02 -0.59 12.25
N ARG A 133 -18.89 -0.70 10.91
CA ARG A 133 -20.02 -0.78 9.98
C ARG A 133 -20.01 -2.05 9.15
N GLY A 134 -18.86 -2.65 8.91
CA GLY A 134 -18.72 -3.87 8.14
C GLY A 134 -18.95 -5.14 8.94
N ASN A 135 -19.36 -5.06 10.22
CA ASN A 135 -19.76 -6.20 11.05
C ASN A 135 -18.68 -7.30 11.07
N GLY A 136 -17.46 -6.88 11.44
CA GLY A 136 -16.30 -7.77 11.59
C GLY A 136 -15.59 -8.11 10.29
N MET A 137 -15.85 -7.42 9.18
CA MET A 137 -15.17 -7.71 7.91
C MET A 137 -13.77 -7.12 7.86
N GLY A 138 -13.50 -5.99 8.54
CA GLY A 138 -12.19 -5.34 8.45
C GLY A 138 -11.84 -5.03 6.99
N TYR A 139 -10.59 -5.27 6.59
CA TYR A 139 -10.18 -5.19 5.18
C TYR A 139 -10.75 -6.30 4.29
N GLY A 140 -11.29 -7.36 4.87
CA GLY A 140 -11.89 -8.48 4.17
C GLY A 140 -11.14 -9.79 4.36
N VAL A 141 -11.33 -10.71 3.43
CA VAL A 141 -10.59 -11.98 3.39
C VAL A 141 -9.38 -11.81 2.49
N VAL A 142 -8.23 -12.37 2.87
CA VAL A 142 -7.06 -12.37 2.01
C VAL A 142 -7.43 -13.06 0.70
N LEU A 143 -7.08 -12.45 -0.43
CA LEU A 143 -7.36 -13.02 -1.74
C LEU A 143 -6.68 -14.39 -1.85
N ASP A 144 -7.48 -15.42 -2.05
CA ASP A 144 -7.01 -16.78 -2.23
C ASP A 144 -7.90 -17.50 -3.25
N ASP A 145 -7.33 -17.75 -4.44
CA ASP A 145 -7.98 -18.40 -5.58
C ASP A 145 -7.85 -19.94 -5.55
N GLY A 146 -7.29 -20.52 -4.48
CA GLY A 146 -6.98 -21.94 -4.38
C GLY A 146 -5.75 -22.38 -5.20
N GLY A 147 -5.14 -21.47 -5.97
CA GLY A 147 -3.97 -21.75 -6.80
C GLY A 147 -2.68 -21.90 -6.01
N THR A 148 -1.59 -22.25 -6.69
CA THR A 148 -0.26 -22.42 -6.06
C THR A 148 0.35 -21.09 -5.60
N ASN A 149 -0.06 -19.98 -6.20
CA ASN A 149 0.48 -18.65 -5.91
C ASN A 149 -0.28 -17.93 -4.78
N ALA A 150 -1.49 -18.39 -4.46
CA ALA A 150 -2.26 -17.91 -3.34
C ALA A 150 -1.87 -18.61 -2.02
N PRO A 151 -2.15 -18.03 -0.85
CA PRO A 151 -2.81 -16.72 -0.65
C PRO A 151 -1.92 -15.54 -1.08
N TYR A 152 -2.53 -14.46 -1.56
CA TYR A 152 -1.82 -13.24 -1.99
C TYR A 152 -1.49 -12.35 -0.79
N GLN A 153 -0.68 -12.88 0.13
CA GLN A 153 -0.18 -12.23 1.33
C GLN A 153 1.33 -12.03 1.27
N TYR A 154 1.78 -10.82 1.61
CA TYR A 154 3.18 -10.40 1.58
C TYR A 154 3.93 -10.82 0.30
N LYS A 155 3.29 -10.64 -0.86
CA LYS A 155 3.90 -10.95 -2.14
C LYS A 155 4.91 -9.88 -2.52
N SER A 156 6.17 -10.28 -2.63
CA SER A 156 7.27 -9.45 -3.10
C SER A 156 7.56 -9.60 -4.60
N THR A 157 6.79 -10.43 -5.30
CA THR A 157 6.94 -10.65 -6.73
C THR A 157 5.62 -10.54 -7.46
N ILE A 158 5.61 -9.87 -8.60
CA ILE A 158 4.43 -9.66 -9.44
C ILE A 158 4.84 -9.75 -10.92
N PHE A 159 4.14 -10.56 -11.72
CA PHE A 159 4.44 -10.75 -13.15
C PHE A 159 5.92 -11.04 -13.46
N GLY A 160 6.61 -11.77 -12.58
CA GLY A 160 8.05 -12.08 -12.71
C GLY A 160 9.00 -10.94 -12.30
N GLN A 161 8.49 -9.80 -11.85
CA GLN A 161 9.28 -8.69 -11.32
C GLN A 161 9.35 -8.75 -9.79
N THR A 162 10.49 -8.39 -9.22
CA THR A 162 10.67 -8.28 -7.76
C THR A 162 10.40 -6.86 -7.32
N LEU A 163 9.55 -6.71 -6.31
CA LEU A 163 9.26 -5.46 -5.64
C LEU A 163 10.29 -5.22 -4.55
N ASN A 164 10.66 -3.96 -4.35
CA ASN A 164 11.46 -3.57 -3.21
C ASN A 164 10.55 -3.40 -1.97
N GLY A 165 9.87 -4.48 -1.59
CA GLY A 165 8.84 -4.50 -0.57
C GLY A 165 7.89 -5.66 -0.81
N ALA A 166 6.67 -5.56 -0.30
CA ALA A 166 5.63 -6.54 -0.58
C ALA A 166 4.24 -5.89 -0.61
N PHE A 167 3.26 -6.64 -1.09
CA PHE A 167 1.85 -6.28 -0.95
C PHE A 167 1.02 -7.46 -0.44
N THR A 168 -0.11 -7.13 0.18
CA THR A 168 -1.17 -8.08 0.56
C THR A 168 -2.48 -7.62 -0.03
N LEU A 169 -3.26 -8.55 -0.59
CA LEU A 169 -4.57 -8.28 -1.16
C LEU A 169 -5.67 -8.85 -0.27
N TRP A 170 -6.68 -8.04 0.03
CA TRP A 170 -7.94 -8.50 0.60
C TRP A 170 -9.09 -8.17 -0.34
N VAL A 171 -10.12 -9.00 -0.25
CA VAL A 171 -11.39 -8.80 -0.94
C VAL A 171 -12.53 -8.84 0.06
N ARG A 172 -13.50 -7.94 -0.11
CA ARG A 172 -14.74 -7.94 0.66
C ARG A 172 -15.92 -7.49 -0.17
N ARG A 173 -17.12 -7.83 0.28
CA ARG A 173 -18.35 -7.30 -0.30
C ARG A 173 -18.50 -5.82 0.07
N PRO A 174 -18.99 -4.97 -0.83
CA PRO A 174 -19.43 -3.63 -0.48
C PRO A 174 -20.58 -3.72 0.53
N VAL A 175 -20.63 -2.77 1.46
CA VAL A 175 -21.69 -2.66 2.45
C VAL A 175 -22.66 -1.57 2.01
N LEU A 176 -23.94 -1.90 1.95
CA LEU A 176 -25.03 -0.98 1.64
C LEU A 176 -25.65 -0.45 2.94
N PRO A 177 -25.60 0.87 3.19
CA PRO A 177 -26.41 1.48 4.24
C PRO A 177 -27.86 1.55 3.80
N SER A 178 -28.77 1.24 4.71
CA SER A 178 -30.19 1.52 4.55
C SER A 178 -30.45 3.02 4.71
N LEU A 179 -31.29 3.59 3.85
CA LEU A 179 -31.70 5.00 3.96
C LEU A 179 -32.83 5.20 4.99
N ALA A 180 -33.49 4.12 5.42
CA ALA A 180 -34.64 4.16 6.32
C ALA A 180 -34.27 3.96 7.80
N ASN A 181 -33.10 3.37 8.09
CA ASN A 181 -32.63 3.07 9.44
C ASN A 181 -31.11 2.96 9.47
N ALA A 182 -30.50 2.88 10.65
CA ALA A 182 -29.05 2.70 10.83
C ALA A 182 -28.55 1.28 10.48
N ASN A 183 -29.32 0.53 9.66
CA ASN A 183 -28.96 -0.83 9.29
C ASN A 183 -28.06 -0.83 8.07
N PHE A 184 -27.26 -1.88 8.00
CA PHE A 184 -26.37 -2.21 6.91
C PHE A 184 -26.69 -3.60 6.39
N SER A 185 -26.38 -3.83 5.12
CA SER A 185 -26.49 -5.12 4.45
C SER A 185 -25.32 -5.30 3.50
N ASP A 186 -24.98 -6.54 3.17
CA ASP A 186 -24.01 -6.78 2.11
C ASP A 186 -24.66 -6.46 0.75
N TYR A 187 -23.88 -5.89 -0.17
CA TYR A 187 -24.26 -5.79 -1.56
C TYR A 187 -24.36 -7.21 -2.13
N GLY A 188 -25.59 -7.74 -2.21
CA GLY A 188 -25.83 -9.17 -2.35
C GLY A 188 -26.74 -9.59 -3.50
N VAL A 189 -27.13 -8.67 -4.40
CA VAL A 189 -27.96 -9.05 -5.55
C VAL A 189 -27.16 -9.88 -6.56
N ASP A 190 -25.86 -9.61 -6.69
CA ASP A 190 -24.95 -10.34 -7.59
C ASP A 190 -23.51 -10.35 -7.02
N ASN A 191 -22.75 -11.44 -7.27
CA ASN A 191 -21.32 -11.55 -6.96
C ASN A 191 -20.44 -10.71 -7.91
N ASP A 192 -20.96 -9.60 -8.42
CA ASP A 192 -20.33 -8.80 -9.47
C ASP A 192 -19.60 -7.58 -8.94
N HIS A 193 -19.82 -7.21 -7.67
CA HIS A 193 -19.13 -6.10 -7.02
C HIS A 193 -18.27 -6.60 -5.86
N LEU A 194 -17.03 -6.13 -5.80
CA LEU A 194 -16.16 -6.33 -4.65
C LEU A 194 -15.33 -5.09 -4.37
N LEU A 195 -14.96 -4.92 -3.10
CA LEU A 195 -13.89 -4.02 -2.71
C LEU A 195 -12.58 -4.81 -2.71
N LEU A 196 -11.61 -4.35 -3.50
CA LEU A 196 -10.24 -4.83 -3.47
C LEU A 196 -9.43 -3.87 -2.61
N VAL A 197 -8.80 -4.40 -1.57
CA VAL A 197 -7.88 -3.67 -0.69
C VAL A 197 -6.48 -4.19 -0.94
N SER A 198 -5.54 -3.28 -1.19
CA SER A 198 -4.11 -3.58 -1.31
C SER A 198 -3.35 -2.85 -0.22
N GLU A 199 -2.63 -3.59 0.61
CA GLU A 199 -1.65 -3.06 1.56
C GLU A 199 -0.27 -3.24 0.96
N GLY A 200 0.43 -2.15 0.70
CA GLY A 200 1.85 -2.16 0.36
C GLY A 200 2.70 -1.90 1.59
N VAL A 201 3.81 -2.62 1.72
CA VAL A 201 4.73 -2.53 2.85
C VAL A 201 6.17 -2.32 2.39
N ALA A 202 6.91 -1.48 3.10
CA ALA A 202 8.34 -1.25 2.87
C ALA A 202 9.06 -0.78 4.15
N PRO A 203 10.28 -1.26 4.45
CA PRO A 203 10.98 -2.32 3.75
C PRO A 203 10.35 -3.69 4.03
N TYR A 204 10.56 -4.64 3.12
CA TYR A 204 10.14 -6.04 3.29
C TYR A 204 11.36 -6.95 3.35
N ASN A 205 11.44 -7.76 4.40
CA ASN A 205 12.58 -8.66 4.64
C ASN A 205 12.16 -10.14 4.64
N GLY A 206 11.08 -10.51 3.94
CA GLY A 206 10.60 -11.91 3.90
C GLY A 206 9.90 -12.34 5.20
N GLU A 207 10.26 -13.53 5.69
CA GLU A 207 9.76 -14.16 6.92
C GLU A 207 9.78 -13.23 8.15
N ALA A 208 10.70 -12.27 8.17
CA ALA A 208 10.92 -11.37 9.28
C ALA A 208 9.74 -10.42 9.56
N MET A 209 8.77 -10.26 8.65
CA MET A 209 7.57 -9.45 8.92
C MET A 209 6.62 -10.07 9.97
N SER A 210 6.79 -11.35 10.31
CA SER A 210 6.15 -11.98 11.46
C SER A 210 6.68 -11.45 12.81
N ASN A 211 7.88 -10.82 12.82
CA ASN A 211 8.43 -10.20 14.02
C ASN A 211 7.82 -8.81 14.25
N ALA A 212 7.13 -8.63 15.38
CA ALA A 212 6.48 -7.37 15.76
C ALA A 212 7.40 -6.14 15.69
N ARG A 213 8.71 -6.30 15.92
CA ARG A 213 9.71 -5.22 15.83
C ARG A 213 10.04 -4.83 14.38
N VAL A 214 9.98 -5.76 13.44
CA VAL A 214 10.20 -5.50 12.00
C VAL A 214 8.93 -4.90 11.39
N ALA A 215 7.75 -5.42 11.80
CA ALA A 215 6.47 -4.82 11.44
C ALA A 215 6.32 -3.38 11.97
N GLY A 216 6.77 -3.09 13.19
CA GLY A 216 6.70 -1.76 13.80
C GLY A 216 7.62 -0.70 13.18
N ASN A 217 8.61 -1.10 12.39
CA ASN A 217 9.53 -0.19 11.68
C ASN A 217 9.27 -0.16 10.16
N ALA A 218 8.17 -0.75 9.69
CA ALA A 218 7.78 -0.72 8.29
C ALA A 218 6.79 0.43 8.03
N ALA A 219 6.93 1.07 6.88
CA ALA A 219 5.88 1.91 6.32
C ALA A 219 4.82 1.01 5.68
N VAL A 220 3.55 1.35 5.93
CA VAL A 220 2.38 0.64 5.41
C VAL A 220 1.48 1.65 4.72
N GLN A 221 1.03 1.33 3.51
CA GLN A 221 0.07 2.11 2.75
C GLN A 221 -1.06 1.21 2.28
N VAL A 222 -2.30 1.67 2.44
CA VAL A 222 -3.50 0.89 2.09
C VAL A 222 -4.30 1.65 1.05
N ILE A 223 -4.60 0.99 -0.06
CA ILE A 223 -5.47 1.50 -1.12
C ILE A 223 -6.68 0.58 -1.21
N GLU A 224 -7.86 1.16 -1.27
CA GLU A 224 -9.12 0.44 -1.50
C GLU A 224 -9.76 0.94 -2.78
N ILE A 225 -10.21 0.01 -3.63
CA ILE A 225 -10.99 0.31 -4.83
C ILE A 225 -12.22 -0.58 -4.91
N LEU A 226 -13.29 -0.03 -5.48
CA LEU A 226 -14.47 -0.81 -5.87
C LEU A 226 -14.25 -1.35 -7.29
N LEU A 227 -14.33 -2.67 -7.43
CA LEU A 227 -14.33 -3.35 -8.72
C LEU A 227 -15.72 -3.89 -9.01
N SER A 228 -16.19 -3.66 -10.23
CA SER A 228 -17.36 -4.30 -10.80
C SER A 228 -16.95 -5.18 -11.98
N ARG A 229 -17.55 -6.37 -12.06
CA ARG A 229 -17.45 -7.24 -13.22
C ARG A 229 -18.43 -6.74 -14.27
N ALA A 230 -17.98 -6.63 -15.52
CA ALA A 230 -18.92 -6.55 -16.64
C ALA A 230 -19.62 -7.92 -16.72
N GLY A 231 -20.94 -7.95 -16.49
CA GLY A 231 -21.71 -9.14 -16.11
C GLY A 231 -21.34 -10.43 -16.85
N SER A 232 -21.17 -11.52 -16.10
CA SER A 232 -21.01 -12.89 -16.61
C SER A 232 -22.30 -13.71 -16.59
N GLY A 233 -23.45 -13.08 -16.27
CA GLY A 233 -24.78 -13.68 -16.32
C GLY A 233 -25.44 -13.47 -17.69
N GLY A 234 -26.05 -14.53 -18.23
CA GLY A 234 -26.63 -14.55 -19.57
C GLY A 234 -27.52 -13.35 -19.93
N SER A 235 -27.46 -12.96 -21.20
CA SER A 235 -28.40 -12.05 -21.85
C SER A 235 -28.74 -10.75 -21.11
N VAL A 236 -27.73 -9.96 -20.74
CA VAL A 236 -27.92 -8.51 -20.52
C VAL A 236 -27.28 -7.70 -21.64
N CYS A 237 -27.38 -8.22 -22.87
CA CYS A 237 -27.43 -7.35 -24.05
C CYS A 237 -28.83 -6.73 -24.10
N GLY A 238 -29.10 -5.78 -23.22
CA GLY A 238 -30.27 -4.91 -23.43
C GLY A 238 -30.12 -4.16 -24.76
N THR A 239 -31.24 -3.72 -25.36
CA THR A 239 -31.27 -2.88 -26.58
C THR A 239 -30.57 -1.52 -26.44
N ARG A 240 -29.94 -1.26 -25.30
CA ARG A 240 -29.05 -0.13 -25.06
C ARG A 240 -27.61 -0.64 -25.02
N THR A 241 -27.04 -0.88 -26.20
CA THR A 241 -25.60 -0.93 -26.41
C THR A 241 -25.04 0.47 -26.14
N GLY A 242 -24.77 0.76 -24.87
CA GLY A 242 -24.26 2.05 -24.42
C GLY A 242 -23.22 1.83 -23.34
N GLN A 243 -22.00 2.26 -23.64
CA GLN A 243 -20.86 2.53 -22.76
C GLN A 243 -21.18 2.39 -21.26
N ALA A 244 -20.79 1.27 -20.64
CA ALA A 244 -20.96 1.06 -19.19
C ALA A 244 -19.93 1.83 -18.33
N GLY A 245 -19.11 2.69 -18.95
CA GLY A 245 -18.09 3.49 -18.27
C GLY A 245 -18.24 4.97 -18.60
N GLN A 246 -18.80 5.74 -17.67
CA GLN A 246 -18.82 7.22 -17.69
C GLN A 246 -17.46 7.82 -17.29
N GLY A 247 -16.36 7.10 -17.55
CA GLY A 247 -15.00 7.56 -17.26
C GLY A 247 -14.37 8.23 -18.50
N PRO A 248 -13.57 9.29 -18.34
CA PRO A 248 -12.92 9.99 -19.45
C PRO A 248 -11.94 9.11 -20.24
N GLU A 249 -11.59 7.93 -19.72
CA GLU A 249 -10.65 6.99 -20.33
C GLU A 249 -11.29 5.97 -21.29
N GLY A 250 -12.62 6.02 -21.48
CA GLY A 250 -13.27 5.30 -22.59
C GLY A 250 -13.17 3.76 -22.53
N ALA A 251 -12.93 3.16 -21.37
CA ALA A 251 -12.85 1.69 -21.18
C ALA A 251 -14.21 0.97 -21.30
N GLY A 252 -15.07 1.39 -22.23
CA GLY A 252 -16.49 1.03 -22.34
C GLY A 252 -16.84 0.07 -23.47
N PHE A 253 -15.95 -0.83 -23.89
CA PHE A 253 -16.35 -1.91 -24.79
C PHE A 253 -16.95 -3.04 -23.96
N SER A 254 -18.26 -3.24 -24.13
CA SER A 254 -18.97 -4.39 -23.59
C SER A 254 -18.41 -5.67 -24.21
N ALA A 255 -18.07 -6.67 -23.40
CA ALA A 255 -17.60 -7.98 -23.83
C ALA A 255 -18.70 -8.84 -24.51
N CYS A 256 -19.87 -8.27 -24.75
CA CYS A 256 -21.06 -9.00 -25.18
C CYS A 256 -21.16 -9.24 -26.69
N ASP A 257 -20.29 -8.63 -27.50
CA ASP A 257 -20.17 -8.95 -28.93
C ASP A 257 -18.70 -9.26 -29.24
N PRO A 258 -18.37 -10.47 -29.76
CA PRO A 258 -17.03 -10.68 -30.30
C PRO A 258 -16.82 -9.66 -31.43
N ILE A 259 -15.65 -9.00 -31.45
CA ILE A 259 -15.26 -8.12 -32.56
C ILE A 259 -15.04 -8.99 -33.79
N THR A 260 -16.14 -9.30 -34.47
CA THR A 260 -16.16 -9.95 -35.77
C THR A 260 -16.16 -8.85 -36.83
N GLY A 261 -15.60 -9.14 -38.01
CA GLY A 261 -15.50 -8.15 -39.09
C GLY A 261 -16.86 -7.51 -39.47
N ALA A 262 -17.97 -8.18 -39.19
CA ALA A 262 -19.33 -7.66 -39.37
C ALA A 262 -19.67 -6.47 -38.45
N GLY A 263 -19.28 -6.51 -37.17
CA GLY A 263 -19.54 -5.43 -36.21
C GLY A 263 -18.76 -4.15 -36.52
N VAL A 264 -17.54 -4.31 -37.03
CA VAL A 264 -16.68 -3.19 -37.47
C VAL A 264 -17.22 -2.56 -38.76
N THR A 265 -17.74 -3.37 -39.70
CA THR A 265 -18.31 -2.89 -40.96
C THR A 265 -19.60 -2.09 -40.77
N ALA A 266 -20.41 -2.46 -39.76
CA ALA A 266 -21.61 -1.73 -39.39
C ALA A 266 -21.30 -0.38 -38.71
N ALA A 267 -20.25 -0.32 -37.87
CA ALA A 267 -19.84 0.90 -37.17
C ALA A 267 -19.14 1.93 -38.08
N LEU A 268 -18.45 1.48 -39.14
CA LEU A 268 -17.70 2.34 -40.07
C LEU A 268 -18.52 2.76 -41.32
N GLY A 269 -19.80 2.44 -41.39
CA GLY A 269 -20.68 2.87 -42.46
C GLY A 269 -20.27 2.33 -43.83
N ALA A 270 -20.52 1.04 -44.08
CA ALA A 270 -20.71 0.43 -45.41
C ALA A 270 -19.73 0.81 -46.56
N ALA A 271 -18.50 1.24 -46.29
CA ALA A 271 -17.56 1.66 -47.33
C ALA A 271 -16.10 1.24 -47.08
N VAL A 272 -15.87 0.05 -46.51
CA VAL A 272 -14.53 -0.57 -46.53
C VAL A 272 -14.63 -2.02 -46.99
N THR A 273 -14.61 -2.21 -48.32
CA THR A 273 -14.32 -3.50 -48.94
C THR A 273 -12.80 -3.68 -48.98
N GLY A 274 -12.24 -4.15 -47.87
CA GLY A 274 -10.84 -4.59 -47.79
C GLY A 274 -10.76 -6.07 -47.44
N THR A 275 -10.49 -6.93 -48.42
CA THR A 275 -10.25 -8.37 -48.24
C THR A 275 -8.84 -8.66 -47.70
N GLY A 276 -8.49 -8.06 -46.56
CA GLY A 276 -7.20 -8.27 -45.91
C GLY A 276 -7.27 -9.42 -44.91
N ALA A 277 -7.25 -10.66 -45.41
CA ALA A 277 -6.81 -11.79 -44.60
C ALA A 277 -5.28 -11.74 -44.58
N ASP A 278 -4.68 -11.43 -43.44
CA ASP A 278 -3.29 -11.83 -43.18
C ASP A 278 -3.24 -12.64 -41.89
N THR A 279 -3.28 -13.96 -42.08
CA THR A 279 -2.95 -14.96 -41.09
C THR A 279 -1.44 -14.91 -40.85
N GLY A 280 -1.02 -14.06 -39.92
CA GLY A 280 0.36 -14.01 -39.44
C GLY A 280 0.69 -15.23 -38.58
N VAL A 281 0.96 -16.36 -39.22
CA VAL A 281 1.87 -17.37 -38.68
C VAL A 281 3.28 -16.81 -38.79
N LYS A 282 3.91 -16.53 -37.65
CA LYS A 282 5.32 -16.77 -37.34
C LYS A 282 5.58 -16.52 -35.86
#